data_AF-A0A6J4Q1J6-F1
#
_entry.id   AF-A0A6J4Q1J6-F1
#
_cell.length_a   1.000
_cell.length_b   1.000
_cell.length_c   1.000
_cell.angle_alpha   90.00
_cell.angle_beta   90.00
_cell.angle_gamma   90.00
#
_symmetry.space_group_name_H-M   'P 1'
#
loop_
_entity.id
_entity.type
_entity.pdbx_description
1 polymer ?
#
loop_
_entity_poly.entity_id
_entity_poly.type
_entity_poly.pdbx_seq_one_letter_code
_entity_poly.pdbx_strand_id
1 'polypeptide(L)'
;MVPVGFTWAADDTDALSEGVGLARVTMRVTSRKARNVSGAPGGTARAVLCSVEGRSWITLEGAATISADPDEVAEALRRYALRYQRTPGHDPARVVLRLVVDKVMASADLR
;
A
#
# COMPACT_ATOMS: atom_id res chain seq x y z
N MET A 1 4.14 9.06 -11.05
CA MET A 1 4.44 9.11 -9.60
C MET A 1 3.48 10.08 -8.94
N VAL A 2 2.89 9.74 -7.78
CA VAL A 2 1.93 10.59 -7.05
C VAL A 2 2.16 10.47 -5.53
N PRO A 3 2.03 11.55 -4.74
CA PRO A 3 2.07 11.45 -3.28
C PRO A 3 0.92 10.60 -2.73
N VAL A 4 1.21 9.77 -1.74
CA VAL A 4 0.23 8.92 -1.05
C VAL A 4 0.59 8.76 0.43
N GLY A 5 -0.42 8.61 1.28
CA GLY A 5 -0.25 7.99 2.59
C GLY A 5 -0.30 6.47 2.44
N PHE A 6 0.56 5.76 3.15
CA PHE A 6 0.61 4.30 3.15
C PHE A 6 0.91 3.76 4.56
N THR A 7 0.51 2.52 4.80
CA THR A 7 0.89 1.76 5.99
C THR A 7 1.62 0.50 5.55
N TRP A 8 2.49 -0.03 6.39
CA TRP A 8 3.24 -1.26 6.14
C TRP A 8 3.32 -2.08 7.42
N ALA A 9 3.15 -3.39 7.30
CA ALA A 9 3.40 -4.35 8.37
C ALA A 9 4.26 -5.49 7.81
N ALA A 10 5.41 -5.71 8.44
CA ALA A 10 6.41 -6.67 7.99
C ALA A 10 6.03 -8.13 8.32
N ASP A 11 5.21 -8.32 9.35
CA ASP A 11 4.74 -9.61 9.87
C ASP A 11 3.41 -10.07 9.24
N ASP A 12 2.73 -9.18 8.52
CA ASP A 12 1.42 -9.40 7.90
C ASP A 12 1.59 -10.27 6.64
N THR A 13 1.60 -11.58 6.85
CA THR A 13 1.72 -12.67 5.87
C THR A 13 0.37 -13.37 5.69
N ASP A 14 -0.63 -12.61 5.27
CA ASP A 14 -1.90 -13.18 4.83
C ASP A 14 -1.68 -14.13 3.62
N ALA A 15 -2.55 -15.14 3.48
CA ALA A 15 -2.35 -16.45 2.82
C ALA A 15 -2.12 -16.46 1.28
N LEU A 16 -1.63 -15.37 0.72
CA LEU A 16 -1.25 -15.19 -0.69
C LEU A 16 0.17 -14.62 -0.86
N SER A 17 0.95 -14.46 0.21
CA SER A 17 2.19 -13.66 0.20
C SER A 17 3.45 -14.48 0.46
N GLU A 18 4.30 -14.69 -0.56
CA GLU A 18 5.71 -15.09 -0.40
C GLU A 18 6.63 -13.90 -0.02
N GLY A 19 6.05 -12.75 0.31
CA GLY A 19 6.78 -11.50 0.56
C GLY A 19 7.23 -11.28 2.01
N VAL A 20 7.94 -10.18 2.23
CA VAL A 20 8.48 -9.71 3.53
C VAL A 20 7.53 -8.74 4.26
N GLY A 21 6.27 -8.66 3.83
CA GLY A 21 5.23 -7.87 4.47
C GLY A 21 4.22 -7.27 3.48
N LEU A 22 3.20 -6.63 4.03
CA LEU A 22 2.09 -6.05 3.26
C LEU A 22 1.99 -4.54 3.50
N ALA A 23 2.15 -3.77 2.43
CA ALA A 23 1.88 -2.34 2.43
C ALA A 23 0.51 -2.03 1.81
N ARG A 24 -0.17 -1.01 2.35
CA ARG A 24 -1.54 -0.64 1.98
C ARG A 24 -1.63 0.84 1.65
N VAL A 25 -2.38 1.16 0.58
CA VAL A 25 -2.76 2.54 0.23
C VAL A 25 -4.27 2.62 0.02
N THR A 26 -4.94 3.49 0.78
CA THR A 26 -6.36 3.77 0.54
C THR A 26 -6.52 4.80 -0.58
N MET A 27 -7.44 4.57 -1.51
CA MET A 27 -7.72 5.48 -2.62
C MET A 27 -9.13 5.28 -3.17
N ARG A 28 -9.50 6.05 -4.20
CA ARG A 28 -10.73 5.82 -4.96
C ARG A 28 -10.47 4.89 -6.15
N VAL A 29 -11.43 4.02 -6.46
CA VAL A 29 -11.40 3.12 -7.63
C VAL A 29 -11.26 3.89 -8.95
N THR A 30 -11.78 5.11 -9.02
CA THR A 30 -11.71 5.98 -10.20
C THR A 30 -10.37 6.70 -10.36
N SER A 31 -9.45 6.56 -9.41
CA SER A 31 -8.15 7.23 -9.46
C SER A 31 -7.22 6.64 -10.52
N ARG A 32 -6.32 7.45 -11.07
CA ARG A 32 -5.34 6.99 -12.08
C ARG A 32 -4.45 5.87 -11.53
N LYS A 33 -4.04 5.93 -10.26
CA LYS A 33 -3.23 4.87 -9.63
C LYS A 33 -3.99 3.54 -9.50
N ALA A 34 -5.30 3.58 -9.20
CA ALA A 34 -6.12 2.36 -9.22
C ALA A 34 -6.20 1.76 -10.62
N ARG A 35 -6.47 2.58 -11.65
CA ARG A 35 -6.50 2.13 -13.05
C ARG A 35 -5.17 1.56 -13.53
N ASN A 36 -4.06 2.16 -13.14
CA ASN A 36 -2.72 1.66 -13.51
C ASN A 36 -2.49 0.24 -12.98
N VAL A 37 -2.97 -0.08 -11.78
CA VAL A 37 -2.83 -1.43 -11.19
C VAL A 37 -3.83 -2.39 -11.80
N SER A 38 -5.12 -2.04 -11.83
CA SER A 38 -6.18 -2.91 -12.35
C SER A 38 -6.06 -3.18 -13.86
N GLY A 39 -5.42 -2.29 -14.62
CA GLY A 39 -5.18 -2.47 -16.05
C GLY A 39 -3.96 -3.34 -16.39
N ALA A 40 -3.19 -3.80 -15.39
CA ALA A 40 -2.07 -4.70 -15.64
C ALA A 40 -2.55 -6.11 -16.01
N PRO A 41 -1.82 -6.84 -16.89
CA PRO A 41 -2.14 -8.23 -17.22
C PRO A 41 -2.28 -9.09 -15.95
N GLY A 42 -3.37 -9.85 -15.86
CA GLY A 42 -3.65 -10.68 -14.68
C GLY A 42 -4.05 -9.90 -13.41
N GLY A 43 -4.37 -8.60 -13.52
CA GLY A 43 -4.84 -7.76 -12.41
C GLY A 43 -3.77 -7.45 -11.36
N THR A 44 -2.51 -7.77 -11.64
CA THR A 44 -1.36 -7.57 -10.75
C THR A 44 -0.31 -6.71 -11.44
N ALA A 45 0.08 -5.60 -10.81
CA ALA A 45 1.10 -4.70 -11.32
C ALA A 45 2.34 -4.70 -10.42
N ARG A 46 3.51 -4.36 -10.99
CA ARG A 46 4.64 -3.94 -10.15
C ARG A 46 4.43 -2.52 -9.67
N ALA A 47 4.65 -2.28 -8.38
CA ALA A 47 4.59 -0.94 -7.82
C ALA A 47 5.67 -0.71 -6.76
N VAL A 48 5.91 0.56 -6.48
CA VAL A 48 6.85 1.04 -5.47
C VAL A 48 6.19 2.05 -4.55
N LEU A 49 6.50 1.96 -3.27
CA LEU A 49 6.22 2.98 -2.27
C LEU A 49 7.53 3.53 -1.73
N CYS A 50 7.70 4.84 -1.79
CA CYS A 50 8.89 5.52 -1.32
C CYS A 50 8.54 6.47 -0.19
N SER A 51 9.33 6.47 0.87
CA SER A 51 9.28 7.46 1.95
C SER A 51 10.68 8.01 2.18
N VAL A 52 10.76 9.31 2.41
CA VAL A 52 12.00 10.02 2.71
C VAL A 52 11.73 11.01 3.84
N GLU A 53 12.64 11.04 4.82
CA GLU A 53 12.65 11.96 5.95
C GLU A 53 14.10 12.41 6.18
N GLY A 54 14.44 13.62 5.76
CA GLY A 54 15.83 14.10 5.79
C GLY A 54 16.77 13.19 4.98
N ARG A 55 17.76 12.59 5.66
CA ARG A 55 18.71 11.63 5.05
C ARG A 55 18.20 10.20 5.02
N SER A 56 17.16 9.91 5.80
CA SER A 56 16.62 8.57 6.00
C SER A 56 15.59 8.28 4.92
N TRP A 57 15.72 7.16 4.22
CA TRP A 57 14.78 6.78 3.17
C TRP A 57 14.52 5.29 3.12
N ILE A 58 13.34 4.92 2.63
CA ILE A 58 12.93 3.53 2.39
C ILE A 58 12.13 3.43 1.09
N THR A 59 12.36 2.36 0.35
CA THR A 59 11.59 1.95 -0.83
C THR A 59 11.12 0.52 -0.65
N LEU A 60 9.81 0.33 -0.77
CA LEU A 60 9.14 -0.96 -0.76
C LEU A 60 8.71 -1.28 -2.19
N GLU A 61 9.25 -2.36 -2.74
CA GLU A 61 8.89 -2.86 -4.07
C GLU A 61 8.04 -4.12 -3.91
N GLY A 62 7.02 -4.28 -4.75
CA GLY A 62 6.09 -5.39 -4.59
C GLY A 62 5.05 -5.57 -5.68
N ALA A 63 4.35 -6.70 -5.59
CA ALA A 63 3.20 -7.02 -6.40
C ALA A 63 1.98 -6.28 -5.85
N ALA A 64 1.35 -5.47 -6.68
CA ALA A 64 0.22 -4.63 -6.33
C ALA A 64 -1.08 -5.17 -6.93
N THR A 65 -2.10 -5.30 -6.08
CA THR A 65 -3.48 -5.61 -6.47
C THR A 65 -4.45 -4.60 -5.84
N ILE A 66 -5.67 -4.52 -6.38
CA ILE A 66 -6.73 -3.68 -5.83
C ILE A 66 -7.77 -4.56 -5.14
N SER A 67 -8.07 -4.25 -3.88
CA SER A 67 -9.19 -4.85 -3.14
C SER A 67 -10.28 -3.83 -2.87
N ALA A 68 -11.52 -4.23 -3.14
CA ALA A 68 -12.74 -3.52 -2.72
C ALA A 68 -13.47 -4.26 -1.57
N ASP A 69 -12.84 -5.27 -1.00
CA ASP A 69 -13.38 -6.03 0.13
C ASP A 69 -13.61 -5.09 1.32
N PRO A 70 -14.84 -5.04 1.89
CA PRO A 70 -15.16 -4.19 3.03
C PRO A 70 -14.23 -4.39 4.24
N ASP A 71 -13.82 -5.62 4.52
CA ASP A 71 -12.98 -5.93 5.69
C ASP A 71 -11.55 -5.44 5.48
N GLU A 72 -11.00 -5.60 4.26
CA GLU A 72 -9.71 -5.02 3.88
C GLU A 72 -9.73 -3.50 3.90
N VAL A 73 -10.82 -2.88 3.44
CA VAL A 73 -11.01 -1.42 3.49
C VAL A 73 -11.05 -0.93 4.94
N ALA A 74 -11.80 -1.61 5.81
CA ALA A 74 -11.90 -1.28 7.22
C ALA A 74 -10.54 -1.40 7.92
N GLU A 75 -9.80 -2.48 7.68
CA GLU A 75 -8.48 -2.70 8.25
C GLU A 75 -7.45 -1.66 7.75
N ALA A 76 -7.45 -1.36 6.46
CA ALA A 76 -6.60 -0.33 5.88
C ALA A 76 -6.90 1.05 6.50
N LEU A 77 -8.17 1.40 6.71
CA LEU A 77 -8.58 2.63 7.37
C LEU A 77 -8.16 2.68 8.84
N ARG A 78 -8.29 1.57 9.59
CA ARG A 78 -7.84 1.47 10.98
C ARG A 78 -6.35 1.73 11.09
N ARG A 79 -5.53 1.07 10.26
CA ARG A 79 -4.07 1.28 10.23
C ARG A 79 -3.71 2.69 9.79
N TYR A 80 -4.42 3.23 8.79
CA TYR A 80 -4.21 4.59 8.31
C TYR A 80 -4.46 5.59 9.45
N ALA A 81 -5.57 5.44 10.18
CA ALA A 81 -5.91 6.30 11.30
C ALA A 81 -4.86 6.23 12.41
N LEU A 82 -4.34 5.04 12.72
CA LEU A 82 -3.27 4.86 13.70
C LEU A 82 -1.98 5.59 13.28
N ARG A 83 -1.56 5.46 12.02
CA ARG A 83 -0.31 6.08 11.53
C ARG A 83 -0.41 7.59 11.37
N TYR A 84 -1.51 8.05 10.79
CA TYR A 84 -1.67 9.46 10.38
C TYR A 84 -2.54 10.28 11.32
N GLN A 85 -3.03 9.69 12.41
CA GLN A 85 -3.90 10.34 13.42
C GLN A 85 -5.12 11.03 12.80
N ARG A 86 -5.64 10.44 11.70
CA ARG A 86 -6.77 10.96 10.93
C ARG A 86 -7.59 9.82 10.37
N THR A 87 -8.90 9.88 10.54
CA THR A 87 -9.83 8.94 9.92
C THR A 87 -10.45 9.56 8.67
N PRO A 88 -10.18 9.03 7.47
CA PRO A 88 -10.90 9.43 6.27
C PRO A 88 -12.41 9.17 6.41
N GLY A 89 -13.25 10.08 5.92
CA GLY A 89 -14.70 9.87 5.91
C GLY A 89 -15.12 8.68 5.05
N HIS A 90 -16.34 8.19 5.30
CA HIS A 90 -16.97 7.13 4.51
C HIS A 90 -16.99 7.51 3.02
N ASP A 91 -16.62 6.57 2.16
CA ASP A 91 -16.52 6.77 0.72
C ASP A 91 -16.79 5.44 0.02
N PRO A 92 -17.93 5.25 -0.65
CA PRO A 92 -18.28 3.99 -1.30
C PRO A 92 -17.37 3.67 -2.49
N ALA A 93 -16.63 4.66 -3.01
CA ALA A 93 -15.65 4.43 -4.07
C ALA A 93 -14.27 4.00 -3.52
N ARG A 94 -14.13 3.85 -2.19
CA ARG A 94 -12.86 3.54 -1.54
C ARG A 94 -12.44 2.10 -1.80
N VAL A 95 -11.20 1.95 -2.22
CA VAL A 95 -10.51 0.68 -2.43
C VAL A 95 -9.12 0.76 -1.80
N VAL A 96 -8.51 -0.42 -1.63
CA VAL A 96 -7.16 -0.57 -1.09
C VAL A 96 -6.24 -1.11 -2.17
N LEU A 97 -5.12 -0.44 -2.38
CA LEU A 97 -3.98 -1.07 -3.04
C LEU A 97 -3.27 -1.93 -2.00
N ARG A 98 -3.22 -3.24 -2.25
CA ARG A 98 -2.40 -4.20 -1.49
C ARG A 98 -1.08 -4.36 -2.22
N LEU A 99 0.03 -4.05 -1.55
CA LEU A 99 1.38 -4.25 -2.06
C LEU A 99 2.05 -5.34 -1.25
N VAL A 100 2.12 -6.55 -1.81
CA VAL A 100 2.94 -7.64 -1.28
C VAL A 100 4.40 -7.28 -1.54
N VAL A 101 5.11 -6.88 -0.49
CA VAL A 101 6.48 -6.38 -0.58
C VAL A 101 7.42 -7.58 -0.70
N ASP A 102 8.23 -7.61 -1.75
CA ASP A 102 9.25 -8.64 -1.97
C ASP A 102 10.68 -8.09 -1.86
N LYS A 103 10.84 -6.77 -1.93
CA LYS A 103 12.14 -6.12 -1.84
C LYS A 103 12.05 -4.82 -1.06
N VAL A 104 12.98 -4.66 -0.11
CA VAL A 104 13.16 -3.45 0.68
C VAL A 104 14.54 -2.87 0.39
N MET A 105 14.57 -1.57 0.07
CA MET A 105 15.81 -0.80 -0.01
C MET A 105 15.71 0.36 0.96
N ALA A 106 16.77 0.65 1.70
CA ALA A 106 16.79 1.75 2.64
C ALA A 106 18.19 2.38 2.72
N SER A 107 18.23 3.60 3.25
CA SER A 107 19.47 4.27 3.62
C SER A 107 20.24 3.48 4.68
N ALA A 108 21.55 3.69 4.77
CA ALA A 108 22.41 2.94 5.68
C ALA A 108 22.05 3.13 7.16
N ASP A 109 21.48 4.28 7.53
CA ASP A 109 21.02 4.59 8.89
C ASP A 109 19.69 3.91 9.27
N LEU A 110 19.02 3.25 8.33
CA LEU A 110 17.79 2.48 8.55
C LEU A 110 17.99 0.95 8.36
N ARG A 111 19.23 0.49 8.20
CA ARG A 111 19.57 -0.93 8.06
C ARG A 111 19.85 -1.61 9.40
#